data_AF-A0A352DNA3-F1
#
_entry.id   AF-A0A352DNA3-F1
#
_cell.length_a   1.000
_cell.length_b   1.000
_cell.length_c   1.000
_cell.angle_alpha   90.00
_cell.angle_beta   90.00
_cell.angle_gamma   90.00
#
_symmetry.space_group_name_H-M   'P 1'
#
loop_
_entity.id
_entity.type
_entity.pdbx_description
1 polymer ?
#
loop_
_entity_poly.entity_id
_entity_poly.type
_entity_poly.pdbx_seq_one_letter_code
_entity_poly.pdbx_strand_id
1 'polypeptide(L)' 'EQAIGLVQDSFRFVADFSGKIPGSERRECGNYLEHDLEGAKAVAKDMLNVLDGYTADRLSY' A
#
# COMPACT_ATOMS: atom_id res chain seq x y z
N GLU A 1 13.97 -3.13 11.90
CA GLU A 1 14.32 -3.53 10.51
C GLU A 1 13.23 -4.38 9.85
N GLN A 2 12.83 -5.53 10.42
CA GLN A 2 11.80 -6.40 9.81
C GLN A 2 10.48 -5.69 9.46
N ALA A 3 9.95 -4.83 10.35
CA ALA A 3 8.73 -4.08 10.07
C ALA A 3 8.87 -3.09 8.90
N ILE A 4 10.05 -2.46 8.73
CA ILE A 4 10.30 -1.53 7.62
C ILE A 4 10.32 -2.29 6.29
N GLY A 5 11.01 -3.44 6.26
CA GLY A 5 11.02 -4.31 5.08
C GLY A 5 9.61 -4.78 4.71
N LEU A 6 8.81 -5.20 5.70
CA LEU A 6 7.42 -5.62 5.48
C LEU A 6 6.56 -4.50 4.87
N VAL A 7 6.72 -3.26 5.34
CA VAL A 7 5.99 -2.10 4.79
C VAL A 7 6.42 -1.83 3.36
N GLN A 8 7.73 -1.83 3.07
CA GLN A 8 8.24 -1.67 1.70
C GLN A 8 7.69 -2.76 0.76
N ASP A 9 7.68 -4.01 1.18
CA ASP A 9 7.15 -5.13 0.38
C ASP A 9 5.64 -5.03 0.19
N SER A 10 4.91 -4.55 1.19
CA SER A 10 3.47 -4.32 1.09
C SER A 10 3.14 -3.24 0.06
N PHE A 11 3.89 -2.13 0.05
CA PHE A 11 3.69 -1.07 -0.95
C PHE A 11 4.12 -1.51 -2.36
N ARG A 12 5.17 -2.33 -2.51
CA ARG A 12 5.53 -2.97 -3.80
C ARG A 12 4.38 -3.84 -4.30
N PHE A 13 3.83 -4.68 -3.43
CA PHE A 13 2.68 -5.51 -3.77
C PHE A 13 1.48 -4.67 -4.24
N VAL A 14 1.13 -3.59 -3.52
CA VAL A 14 0.02 -2.72 -3.92
C VAL A 14 0.29 -2.04 -5.26
N ALA A 15 1.51 -1.53 -5.48
CA ALA A 15 1.89 -0.83 -6.71
C ALA A 15 1.76 -1.70 -7.97
N ASP A 16 2.05 -2.99 -7.83
CA ASP A 16 2.01 -3.99 -8.92
C ASP A 16 0.72 -4.82 -8.94
N PHE A 17 -0.19 -4.60 -7.98
CA PHE A 17 -1.42 -5.37 -7.88
C PHE A 17 -2.29 -5.19 -9.13
N SER A 18 -2.88 -6.30 -9.56
CA SER A 18 -3.85 -6.35 -10.64
C SER A 18 -5.00 -7.28 -10.27
N GLY A 19 -6.16 -7.02 -10.85
CA GLY A 19 -7.38 -7.76 -10.56
C GLY A 19 -8.30 -7.02 -9.61
N LYS A 20 -9.23 -7.77 -9.02
CA LYS A 20 -10.27 -7.21 -8.15
C LYS A 20 -9.72 -6.98 -6.74
N ILE A 21 -9.96 -5.80 -6.18
CA ILE A 21 -9.63 -5.51 -4.79
C ILE A 21 -10.36 -6.53 -3.88
N PRO A 22 -9.65 -7.32 -3.08
CA PRO A 22 -10.27 -8.28 -2.17
C PRO A 22 -11.22 -7.57 -1.19
N GLY A 23 -12.41 -8.12 -0.97
CA GLY A 23 -13.40 -7.53 -0.06
C GLY A 23 -14.13 -6.29 -0.60
N SER A 24 -13.92 -5.90 -1.87
CA SER A 24 -14.58 -4.73 -2.47
C SER A 24 -16.03 -4.97 -2.92
N GLU A 25 -16.65 -6.09 -2.58
CA GLU A 25 -18.05 -6.36 -2.94
C GLU A 25 -19.03 -5.80 -1.91
N ARG A 26 -20.26 -5.51 -2.35
CA ARG A 26 -21.35 -5.01 -1.49
C ARG A 26 -21.57 -5.87 -0.23
N ARG A 27 -21.39 -7.19 -0.32
CA ARG A 27 -21.59 -8.10 0.82
C ARG A 27 -20.41 -8.08 1.83
N GLU A 28 -19.28 -7.49 1.46
CA GLU A 28 -18.00 -7.57 2.18
C GLU A 28 -17.53 -6.18 2.67
N CYS A 29 -17.92 -5.09 1.99
CA CYS A 29 -17.55 -3.72 2.32
C CYS A 29 -18.80 -2.83 2.45
N GLY A 30 -18.91 -2.14 3.60
CA GLY A 30 -19.99 -1.18 3.87
C GLY A 30 -20.01 0.03 2.93
N ASN A 31 -18.89 0.30 2.26
CA ASN A 31 -18.74 1.41 1.31
C ASN A 31 -18.08 0.97 -0.01
N TYR A 32 -18.55 -0.17 -0.54
CA TYR A 32 -17.99 -0.86 -1.71
C TYR A 32 -17.90 -0.03 -3.02
N LEU A 33 -18.56 1.14 -3.09
CA LEU A 33 -18.52 2.04 -4.25
C LEU A 33 -17.30 2.97 -4.25
N GLU A 34 -16.65 3.18 -3.10
CA GLU A 34 -15.55 4.13 -2.93
C GLU A 34 -14.18 3.45 -3.00
N HIS A 35 -13.99 2.57 -4.00
CA HIS A 35 -12.70 1.93 -4.26
C HIS A 35 -12.09 2.45 -5.56
N ASP A 36 -10.80 2.81 -5.51
CA ASP A 36 -9.99 3.24 -6.66
C ASP A 36 -8.65 2.49 -6.65
N LEU A 37 -8.54 1.47 -7.51
CA LEU A 37 -7.31 0.67 -7.61
C LEU A 37 -6.15 1.46 -8.20
N GLU A 38 -6.41 2.28 -9.22
CA GLU A 38 -5.33 3.01 -9.89
C GLU A 38 -4.82 4.15 -9.02
N GLY A 39 -5.71 4.82 -8.28
CA GLY A 39 -5.33 5.77 -7.23
C GLY A 39 -4.49 5.12 -6.13
N ALA A 40 -4.88 3.94 -5.63
CA ALA A 40 -4.10 3.21 -4.63
C ALA A 40 -2.71 2.83 -5.14
N LYS A 41 -2.59 2.37 -6.39
CA LYS A 41 -1.31 2.07 -7.05
C LYS A 41 -0.43 3.31 -7.19
N ALA A 42 -1.01 4.45 -7.55
CA ALA A 42 -0.28 5.70 -7.68
C ALA A 42 0.31 6.15 -6.33
N VAL A 43 -0.50 6.14 -5.27
CA VAL A 43 -0.06 6.45 -3.90
C VAL A 43 1.02 5.47 -3.43
N ALA A 44 0.87 4.19 -3.73
CA ALA A 44 1.87 3.19 -3.35
C ALA A 44 3.23 3.43 -4.02
N LYS A 45 3.24 3.78 -5.32
CA LYS A 45 4.47 4.14 -6.04
C LYS A 45 5.13 5.39 -5.47
N ASP A 46 4.33 6.39 -5.11
CA ASP A 46 4.85 7.60 -4.47
C ASP A 46 5.50 7.29 -3.11
N MET A 47 4.82 6.50 -2.27
CA MET A 47 5.34 6.08 -0.98
C MET A 47 6.61 5.24 -1.08
N LEU A 48 6.78 4.42 -2.12
CA LEU A 48 8.03 3.68 -2.34
C LEU A 48 9.25 4.60 -2.52
N ASN A 49 9.06 5.79 -3.11
CA ASN A 49 10.13 6.77 -3.21
C ASN A 49 10.49 7.36 -1.83
N VAL A 50 9.49 7.57 -0.98
CA VAL A 50 9.70 8.05 0.41
C VAL A 50 10.41 7.00 1.27
N LEU A 51 10.06 5.72 1.07
CA LEU A 51 10.62 4.59 1.82
C LEU A 51 11.99 4.13 1.30
N ASP A 52 12.48 4.70 0.20
CA ASP A 52 13.79 4.35 -0.35
C ASP A 52 14.91 4.74 0.63
N GLY A 53 15.76 3.77 0.96
CA GLY A 53 16.78 3.91 1.99
C GLY A 53 16.24 4.23 3.40
N TYR A 54 14.97 4.00 3.69
CA TYR A 54 14.41 4.26 5.02
C TYR A 54 14.91 3.20 6.03
N THR A 55 15.38 3.66 7.19
CA THR A 55 16.06 2.85 8.20
C THR A 55 15.50 3.12 9.59
N ALA A 56 15.81 2.27 10.56
CA ALA A 56 15.23 2.34 11.90
C ALA A 56 15.67 3.58 12.70
N ASP A 57 16.85 4.14 12.42
CA ASP A 57 17.34 5.39 13.01
C ASP A 57 16.47 6.60 12.64
N ARG A 58 15.79 6.56 11.49
CA ARG A 58 14.83 7.60 11.06
C ARG A 58 13.49 7.53 11.78
N LEU A 59 13.32 6.61 12.73
CA LEU A 59 12.12 6.53 13.58
C LEU A 59 12.28 7.27 14.92
N SER A 60 13.41 7.96 15.13
CA SER A 60 13.59 8.81 16.31
C SER A 60 12.72 10.06 16.19
N TYR A 61 11.95 10.33 17.24
CA TYR A 61 11.13 11.54 17.41
C TYR A 61 11.94 12.65 18.08
#